data_AF-F6H647-F1
#
_entry.id   AF-F6H647-F1
#
_cell.length_a   1.000
_cell.length_b   1.000
_cell.length_c   1.000
_cell.angle_alpha   90.00
_cell.angle_beta   90.00
_cell.angle_gamma   90.00
#
_symmetry.space_group_name_H-M   'P 1'
#
loop_
_entity.id
_entity.type
_entity.pdbx_description
1 polymer ?
#
loop_
_entity_poly.entity_id
_entity_poly.type
_entity_poly.pdbx_seq_one_letter_code
_entity_poly.pdbx_strand_id
1 'polypeptide(L)'
;MLTLSDSTYFVWDLFQQNTEQDRKDVQKVTLIIDNMDGVAYATNDEIHFNANYIGNYSGDLRMEFTGIIFHEMTHIWQWNGDGQAPRGLTEGIADFVRLSADFSPSHWVQPGEGERWDQGYDVTARFLDY
;
A
#
# COMPACT_ATOMS: atom_id res chain seq x y z
N MET A 1 5.89 8.34 15.76
CA MET A 1 4.82 8.60 14.77
C MET A 1 5.38 8.16 13.44
N LEU A 2 4.71 7.27 12.72
CA LEU A 2 5.22 6.81 11.42
C LEU A 2 4.98 7.91 10.38
N THR A 3 5.96 8.04 9.48
CA THR A 3 6.05 9.10 8.47
C THR A 3 6.13 8.50 7.07
N LEU A 4 6.02 9.33 6.03
CA LEU A 4 6.23 8.90 4.64
C LEU A 4 7.65 8.33 4.40
N SER A 5 8.65 8.81 5.14
CA SER A 5 9.99 8.23 5.05
C SER A 5 10.06 6.85 5.70
N ASP A 6 9.35 6.62 6.81
CA ASP A 6 9.33 5.31 7.45
C ASP A 6 8.69 4.24 6.53
N SER A 7 7.59 4.58 5.85
CA SER A 7 6.98 3.67 4.87
C SER A 7 7.87 3.44 3.66
N THR A 8 8.57 4.48 3.18
CA THR A 8 9.57 4.34 2.09
C THR A 8 10.68 3.37 2.47
N TYR A 9 11.30 3.55 3.64
CA TYR A 9 12.38 2.67 4.09
C TYR A 9 11.90 1.24 4.32
N PHE A 10 10.68 1.07 4.85
CA PHE A 10 10.09 -0.24 5.03
C PHE A 10 9.90 -0.97 3.68
N VAL A 11 9.34 -0.28 2.68
CA VAL A 11 9.16 -0.87 1.33
C VAL A 11 10.51 -1.23 0.71
N TRP A 12 11.51 -0.35 0.81
CA TRP A 12 12.85 -0.64 0.29
C TRP A 12 13.49 -1.84 0.96
N ASP A 13 13.40 -1.95 2.28
CA ASP A 13 13.94 -3.09 3.03
C ASP A 13 13.22 -4.39 2.65
N LEU A 14 11.89 -4.39 2.65
CA LEU A 14 11.06 -5.54 2.33
C LEU A 14 11.28 -6.05 0.89
N PHE A 15 11.45 -5.15 -0.07
CA PHE A 15 11.74 -5.51 -1.48
C PHE A 15 13.24 -5.66 -1.78
N GLN A 16 14.10 -5.52 -0.78
CA GLN A 16 15.56 -5.58 -0.94
C GLN A 16 16.11 -4.57 -1.96
N GLN A 17 15.46 -3.40 -2.07
CA GLN A 17 15.90 -2.26 -2.88
C GLN A 17 17.01 -1.48 -2.14
N ASN A 18 18.14 -2.15 -1.94
CA ASN A 18 19.20 -1.72 -1.02
C ASN A 18 20.06 -0.58 -1.58
N THR A 19 20.13 -0.45 -2.89
CA THR A 19 20.93 0.58 -3.59
C THR A 19 20.06 1.55 -4.38
N GLU A 20 20.62 2.68 -4.77
CA GLU A 20 19.93 3.63 -5.67
C GLU A 20 19.59 2.98 -7.03
N GLN A 21 20.39 2.02 -7.49
CA GLN A 21 20.17 1.31 -8.75
C GLN A 21 18.99 0.33 -8.70
N ASP A 22 18.60 -0.14 -7.52
CA ASP A 22 17.46 -1.05 -7.34
C ASP A 22 16.10 -0.31 -7.29
N ARG A 23 16.16 1.02 -7.09
CA ARG A 23 15.00 1.87 -6.82
C ARG A 23 14.55 2.59 -8.09
N LYS A 24 13.28 3.00 -8.11
CA LYS A 24 12.80 4.00 -9.06
C LYS A 24 13.44 5.36 -8.76
N ASP A 25 13.64 6.17 -9.80
CA ASP A 25 14.11 7.55 -9.68
C ASP A 25 12.95 8.47 -9.23
N VAL A 26 12.67 8.46 -7.93
CA VAL A 26 11.65 9.30 -7.28
C VAL A 26 12.34 10.20 -6.27
N GLN A 27 12.34 11.50 -6.54
CA GLN A 27 13.05 12.49 -5.71
C GLN A 27 12.19 13.05 -4.57
N LYS A 28 10.87 13.01 -4.71
CA LYS A 28 9.92 13.56 -3.75
C LYS A 28 8.60 12.80 -3.85
N VAL A 29 8.09 12.37 -2.70
CA VAL A 29 6.71 11.90 -2.56
C VAL A 29 5.88 12.98 -1.86
N THR A 30 4.71 13.31 -2.40
CA THR A 30 3.79 14.30 -1.80
C THR A 30 2.54 13.60 -1.28
N LEU A 31 2.16 13.85 -0.03
CA LEU A 31 0.84 13.46 0.48
C LEU A 31 -0.12 14.65 0.38
N ILE A 32 -1.26 14.43 -0.27
CA ILE A 32 -2.32 15.40 -0.48
C ILE A 32 -3.59 14.87 0.21
N ILE A 33 -4.17 15.71 1.07
CA ILE A 33 -5.47 15.43 1.69
C ILE A 33 -6.51 16.30 0.99
N ASP A 34 -7.40 15.70 0.23
CA ASP A 34 -8.39 16.39 -0.59
C ASP A 34 -9.76 15.69 -0.58
N ASN A 35 -10.77 16.36 -1.14
CA ASN A 35 -12.09 15.76 -1.30
C ASN A 35 -12.16 15.07 -2.67
N MET A 36 -12.31 13.76 -2.64
CA MET A 36 -12.34 12.93 -3.84
C MET A 36 -13.25 11.71 -3.66
N ASP A 37 -13.36 10.87 -4.70
CA ASP A 37 -13.99 9.56 -4.61
C ASP A 37 -13.01 8.50 -4.11
N GLY A 38 -13.52 7.38 -3.60
CA GLY A 38 -12.68 6.29 -3.09
C GLY A 38 -12.01 6.62 -1.75
N VAL A 39 -10.96 5.86 -1.42
CA VAL A 39 -10.25 5.95 -0.12
C VAL A 39 -8.94 6.72 -0.28
N ALA A 40 -8.05 6.20 -1.11
CA ALA A 40 -6.76 6.79 -1.46
C ALA A 40 -6.34 6.29 -2.85
N TYR A 41 -5.36 6.97 -3.46
CA TYR A 41 -4.63 6.47 -4.63
C TYR A 41 -3.25 7.12 -4.74
N ALA A 42 -2.34 6.45 -5.45
CA ALA A 42 -1.03 6.96 -5.82
C ALA A 42 -0.92 7.25 -7.32
N THR A 43 -0.38 8.41 -7.69
CA THR A 43 -0.08 8.78 -9.09
C THR A 43 0.99 9.85 -9.14
N ASN A 44 1.88 9.83 -10.14
CA ASN A 44 2.92 10.87 -10.34
C ASN A 44 3.72 11.23 -9.07
N ASP A 45 4.10 10.23 -8.27
CA ASP A 45 4.78 10.40 -6.98
C ASP A 45 3.96 11.15 -5.91
N GLU A 46 2.65 11.25 -6.10
CA GLU A 46 1.69 11.83 -5.17
C GLU A 46 0.78 10.75 -4.61
N ILE A 47 0.50 10.84 -3.31
CA ILE A 47 -0.51 10.05 -2.62
C ILE A 47 -1.66 11.00 -2.31
N HIS A 48 -2.84 10.70 -2.82
CA HIS A 48 -4.08 11.39 -2.47
C HIS A 48 -4.84 10.56 -1.46
N PHE A 49 -5.31 11.19 -0.37
CA PHE A 49 -6.12 10.53 0.66
C PHE A 49 -7.39 11.34 0.90
N ASN A 50 -8.55 10.70 0.72
CA ASN A 50 -9.85 11.32 0.81
C ASN A 50 -10.15 11.84 2.23
N ALA A 51 -10.27 13.16 2.37
CA ALA A 51 -10.63 13.84 3.60
C ALA A 51 -11.99 13.38 4.15
N ASN A 52 -12.95 13.06 3.27
CA ASN A 52 -14.25 12.54 3.70
C ASN A 52 -14.13 11.13 4.30
N TYR A 53 -13.26 10.27 3.77
CA TYR A 53 -13.03 8.96 4.36
C TYR A 53 -12.42 9.10 5.76
N ILE A 54 -11.37 9.93 5.90
CA ILE A 54 -10.72 10.23 7.19
C ILE A 54 -11.73 10.76 8.20
N GLY A 55 -12.56 11.74 7.82
CA GLY A 55 -13.52 12.38 8.71
C GLY A 55 -14.68 11.50 9.16
N ASN A 56 -14.99 10.44 8.40
CA ASN A 56 -16.09 9.52 8.70
C ASN A 56 -15.63 8.14 9.23
N TYR A 57 -14.33 7.89 9.32
CA TYR A 57 -13.82 6.60 9.81
C TYR A 57 -14.07 6.44 11.31
N SER A 58 -14.68 5.32 11.70
CA SER A 58 -15.13 5.08 13.08
C SER A 58 -14.25 4.11 13.89
N GLY A 59 -13.24 3.50 13.25
CA GLY A 59 -12.28 2.60 13.89
C GLY A 59 -11.04 3.32 14.43
N ASP A 60 -9.94 2.58 14.57
CA ASP A 60 -8.62 3.17 14.85
C ASP A 60 -8.10 3.89 13.60
N LEU A 61 -8.46 5.18 13.48
CA LEU A 61 -8.08 6.01 12.35
C LEU A 61 -6.56 6.09 12.18
N ARG A 62 -5.79 6.04 13.28
CA ARG A 62 -4.33 6.12 13.18
C ARG A 62 -3.78 4.85 12.52
N MET A 63 -4.28 3.69 12.90
CA MET A 63 -3.89 2.41 12.29
C MET A 63 -4.33 2.35 10.82
N GLU A 64 -5.57 2.72 10.52
CA GLU A 64 -6.09 2.72 9.14
C GLU A 64 -5.31 3.67 8.23
N PHE A 65 -5.15 4.92 8.68
CA PHE A 65 -4.42 5.94 7.93
C PHE A 65 -2.98 5.48 7.66
N THR A 66 -2.30 4.95 8.67
CA THR A 66 -0.93 4.46 8.51
C THR A 66 -0.88 3.28 7.54
N GLY A 67 -1.79 2.33 7.65
CA GLY A 67 -1.86 1.17 6.75
C GLY A 67 -2.10 1.56 5.30
N ILE A 68 -3.00 2.51 5.04
CA ILE A 68 -3.25 3.04 3.69
C ILE A 68 -2.01 3.78 3.16
N ILE A 69 -1.29 4.54 3.99
CA ILE A 69 -0.03 5.17 3.56
C ILE A 69 1.01 4.10 3.15
N PHE A 70 1.09 2.97 3.85
CA PHE A 70 1.98 1.86 3.45
C PHE A 70 1.53 1.23 2.13
N HIS A 71 0.22 1.03 1.95
CA HIS A 71 -0.35 0.55 0.68
C HIS A 71 0.01 1.49 -0.48
N GLU A 72 -0.32 2.77 -0.38
CA GLU A 72 -0.09 3.73 -1.47
C GLU A 72 1.41 3.99 -1.71
N MET A 73 2.23 4.03 -0.67
CA MET A 73 3.69 4.14 -0.81
C MET A 73 4.27 2.93 -1.56
N THR A 74 3.66 1.76 -1.43
CA THR A 74 4.08 0.58 -2.19
C THR A 74 3.88 0.78 -3.68
N HIS A 75 2.74 1.36 -4.11
CA HIS A 75 2.51 1.68 -5.53
C HIS A 75 3.58 2.62 -6.11
N ILE A 76 4.10 3.55 -5.30
CA ILE A 76 5.20 4.44 -5.68
C ILE A 76 6.45 3.62 -5.98
N TRP A 77 6.88 2.73 -5.07
CA TRP A 77 8.20 2.06 -5.16
C TRP A 77 8.20 0.70 -5.88
N GLN A 78 7.06 0.02 -5.98
CA GLN A 78 6.98 -1.29 -6.62
C GLN A 78 7.12 -1.21 -8.13
N TRP A 79 7.88 -2.11 -8.73
CA TRP A 79 7.87 -2.29 -10.17
C TRP A 79 6.56 -2.97 -10.59
N ASN A 80 5.85 -2.41 -11.56
CA ASN A 80 4.56 -2.93 -12.04
C ASN A 80 4.66 -3.60 -13.43
N GLY A 81 5.87 -4.02 -13.81
CA GLY A 81 6.13 -4.67 -15.10
C GLY A 81 5.76 -3.79 -16.30
N ASP A 82 6.13 -2.51 -16.28
CA ASP A 82 5.77 -1.53 -17.32
C ASP A 82 4.25 -1.43 -17.55
N GLY A 83 3.50 -1.45 -16.44
CA GLY A 83 2.03 -1.43 -16.44
C GLY A 83 1.37 -2.72 -16.96
N GLN A 84 2.11 -3.79 -17.22
CA GLN A 84 1.56 -5.06 -17.69
C GLN A 84 1.23 -6.03 -16.56
N ALA A 85 1.70 -5.79 -15.34
CA ALA A 85 1.37 -6.63 -14.20
C ALA A 85 -0.16 -6.62 -13.97
N PRO A 86 -0.77 -7.78 -13.68
CA PRO A 86 -2.19 -7.83 -13.34
C PRO A 86 -2.51 -6.94 -12.16
N ARG A 87 -3.59 -6.16 -12.25
CA ARG A 87 -3.98 -5.23 -11.17
C ARG A 87 -4.13 -5.93 -9.81
N GLY A 88 -4.71 -7.12 -9.79
CA GLY A 88 -4.84 -7.89 -8.55
C GLY A 88 -3.49 -8.21 -7.90
N LEU A 89 -2.45 -8.49 -8.70
CA LEU A 89 -1.11 -8.69 -8.17
C LEU A 89 -0.54 -7.39 -7.57
N THR A 90 -0.64 -6.27 -8.28
CA THR A 90 -0.07 -4.99 -7.81
C THR A 90 -0.77 -4.42 -6.58
N GLU A 91 -2.09 -4.57 -6.48
CA GLU A 91 -2.88 -4.20 -5.29
C GLU A 91 -2.59 -5.16 -4.13
N GLY A 92 -2.44 -6.46 -4.44
CA GLY A 92 -2.09 -7.49 -3.47
C GLY A 92 -0.71 -7.31 -2.85
N ILE A 93 0.28 -6.91 -3.65
CA ILE A 93 1.62 -6.58 -3.14
C ILE A 93 1.55 -5.37 -2.19
N ALA A 94 0.77 -4.34 -2.53
CA ALA A 94 0.57 -3.19 -1.66
C ALA A 94 -0.06 -3.57 -0.31
N ASP A 95 -1.05 -4.48 -0.31
CA ASP A 95 -1.61 -5.01 0.93
C ASP A 95 -0.70 -6.02 1.65
N PHE A 96 0.18 -6.72 0.94
CA PHE A 96 1.23 -7.55 1.55
C PHE A 96 2.23 -6.71 2.34
N VAL A 97 2.62 -5.54 1.82
CA VAL A 97 3.45 -4.59 2.58
C VAL A 97 2.72 -4.10 3.82
N ARG A 98 1.43 -3.73 3.68
CA ARG A 98 0.58 -3.33 4.82
C ARG A 98 0.47 -4.44 5.88
N LEU A 99 0.33 -5.70 5.45
CA LEU A 99 0.32 -6.86 6.33
C LEU A 99 1.65 -7.05 7.05
N SER A 100 2.76 -7.02 6.31
CA SER A 100 4.11 -7.20 6.82
C SER A 100 4.51 -6.13 7.84
N ALA A 101 3.89 -4.96 7.76
CA ALA A 101 4.07 -3.84 8.69
C ALA A 101 3.10 -3.86 9.88
N ASP A 102 2.36 -4.96 10.10
CA ASP A 102 1.35 -5.12 11.16
C ASP A 102 0.17 -4.11 11.09
N PHE A 103 -0.20 -3.67 9.88
CA PHE A 103 -1.32 -2.73 9.65
C PHE A 103 -2.55 -3.36 8.99
N SER A 104 -2.65 -4.70 8.97
CA SER A 104 -3.84 -5.39 8.45
C SER A 104 -5.08 -5.11 9.34
N PRO A 105 -6.18 -4.58 8.80
CA PRO A 105 -7.46 -4.49 9.48
C PRO A 105 -7.99 -5.83 9.97
N SER A 106 -8.74 -5.81 11.07
CA SER A 106 -9.33 -7.02 11.68
C SER A 106 -10.39 -7.72 10.80
N HIS A 107 -10.88 -7.05 9.76
CA HIS A 107 -11.89 -7.59 8.84
C HIS A 107 -11.30 -8.25 7.59
N TRP A 108 -9.97 -8.23 7.43
CA TRP A 108 -9.31 -8.93 6.33
C TRP A 108 -9.53 -10.44 6.41
N VAL A 109 -9.56 -11.08 5.25
CA VAL A 109 -9.66 -12.53 5.12
C VAL A 109 -8.56 -13.26 5.87
N GLN A 110 -8.85 -14.50 6.23
CA GLN A 110 -7.87 -15.42 6.84
C GLN A 110 -6.98 -16.07 5.77
N PRO A 111 -5.78 -16.56 6.15
CA PRO A 111 -4.94 -17.33 5.23
C PRO A 111 -5.70 -18.49 4.57
N GLY A 112 -5.66 -18.56 3.24
CA GLY A 112 -6.33 -19.61 2.45
C GLY A 112 -7.80 -19.32 2.08
N GLU A 113 -8.36 -18.20 2.51
CA GLU A 113 -9.66 -17.72 2.04
C GLU A 113 -9.55 -16.96 0.70
N GLY A 114 -10.70 -16.70 0.06
CA GLY A 114 -10.79 -16.12 -1.28
C GLY A 114 -11.11 -17.15 -2.37
N GLU A 115 -11.38 -16.67 -3.58
CA GLU A 115 -11.71 -17.53 -4.72
C GLU A 115 -10.46 -17.88 -5.55
N ARG A 116 -9.50 -16.96 -5.62
CA ARG A 116 -8.25 -17.09 -6.38
C ARG A 116 -7.14 -16.28 -5.74
N TRP A 117 -5.90 -16.76 -5.86
CA TRP A 117 -4.72 -16.14 -5.25
C TRP A 117 -4.42 -14.72 -5.75
N ASP A 118 -4.87 -14.36 -6.96
CA ASP A 118 -4.57 -13.09 -7.64
C ASP A 118 -5.77 -12.12 -7.68
N GLN A 119 -6.77 -12.30 -6.80
CA GLN A 119 -7.95 -11.42 -6.80
C GLN A 119 -7.67 -9.98 -6.36
N GLY A 120 -6.53 -9.72 -5.76
CA GLY A 120 -6.18 -8.42 -5.18
C GLY A 120 -6.25 -8.39 -3.68
N TYR A 121 -5.78 -7.26 -3.15
CA TYR A 121 -5.95 -6.86 -1.76
C TYR A 121 -5.51 -7.93 -0.76
N ASP A 122 -6.25 -8.06 0.34
CA ASP A 122 -6.00 -8.96 1.46
C ASP A 122 -5.84 -10.43 1.06
N VAL A 123 -6.61 -10.94 0.10
CA VAL A 123 -6.45 -12.34 -0.37
C VAL A 123 -5.09 -12.55 -1.04
N THR A 124 -4.71 -11.68 -1.98
CA THR A 124 -3.38 -11.80 -2.61
C THR A 124 -2.26 -11.53 -1.60
N ALA A 125 -2.46 -10.60 -0.66
CA ALA A 125 -1.52 -10.35 0.42
C ALA A 125 -1.27 -11.59 1.27
N ARG A 126 -2.32 -12.30 1.67
CA ARG A 126 -2.23 -13.57 2.43
C ARG A 126 -1.56 -14.69 1.63
N PHE A 127 -1.75 -14.72 0.31
CA PHE A 127 -1.04 -15.67 -0.55
C PHE A 127 0.46 -15.40 -0.61
N LEU A 128 0.87 -14.13 -0.63
CA LEU A 128 2.29 -13.73 -0.68
C LEU A 128 3.02 -13.87 0.66
N ASP A 129 2.28 -13.84 1.77
CA ASP A 129 2.81 -14.01 3.14
C ASP A 129 3.21 -15.46 3.47
N TYR A 130 2.76 -16.43 2.66
CA TYR A 130 3.01 -17.87 2.83
C TYR A 130 4.22 -18.36 2.03
#